data_AF-A0A1H4FKC1-F1
#
_entry.id   AF-A0A1H4FKC1-F1
#
_cell.length_a   1.000
_cell.length_b   1.000
_cell.length_c   1.000
_cell.angle_alpha   90.00
_cell.angle_beta   90.00
_cell.angle_gamma   90.00
#
_symmetry.space_group_name_H-M   'P 1'
#
loop_
_entity.id
_entity.type
_entity.pdbx_description
1 polymer ?
#
loop_
_entity_poly.entity_id
_entity_poly.type
_entity_poly.pdbx_seq_one_letter_code
_entity_poly.pdbx_strand_id
1 'polypeptide(L)' 'MSTDEKIASIKASFAMEDMILTPEEIERGRMIIEREIDVEDVVREITSRYVSVG' A
#
# COMPACT_ATOMS: atom_id res chain seq x y z
N MET A 1 -16.00 2.70 -9.52
CA MET A 1 -15.02 3.39 -8.69
C MET A 1 -13.66 3.19 -9.32
N SER A 2 -13.02 4.27 -9.79
CA SER A 2 -11.70 4.26 -10.41
C SER A 2 -10.61 3.94 -9.39
N THR A 3 -9.40 3.63 -9.87
CA THR A 3 -8.23 3.47 -9.01
C THR A 3 -7.97 4.73 -8.19
N ASP A 4 -8.09 5.91 -8.81
CA ASP A 4 -7.91 7.20 -8.13
C ASP A 4 -8.91 7.43 -7.00
N GLU A 5 -10.18 7.08 -7.21
CA GLU A 5 -11.21 7.16 -6.16
C GLU A 5 -10.89 6.23 -4.98
N LYS A 6 -10.37 5.02 -5.26
CA LYS A 6 -9.98 4.06 -4.21
C LYS A 6 -8.78 4.56 -3.42
N ILE A 7 -7.76 5.08 -4.10
CA ILE A 7 -6.58 5.67 -3.47
C ILE A 7 -6.97 6.89 -2.63
N ALA A 8 -7.86 7.75 -3.13
CA ALA A 8 -8.34 8.90 -2.37
C ALA A 8 -9.09 8.48 -1.09
N SER A 9 -9.95 7.45 -1.18
CA SER A 9 -10.65 6.90 -0.01
C SER A 9 -9.67 6.34 1.02
N ILE A 10 -8.66 5.59 0.58
CA ILE A 10 -7.64 5.02 1.47
C ILE A 10 -6.85 6.14 2.14
N LYS A 11 -6.38 7.13 1.39
CA LYS A 11 -5.67 8.30 1.94
C LYS A 11 -6.50 9.01 3.03
N ALA A 12 -7.80 9.20 2.79
CA ALA A 12 -8.69 9.80 3.77
C ALA A 12 -8.80 8.95 5.04
N SER A 13 -8.92 7.63 4.93
CA SER A 13 -8.94 6.73 6.09
C SER A 13 -7.66 6.79 6.92
N PHE A 14 -6.48 6.79 6.30
CA PHE A 14 -5.22 6.91 7.03
C PHE A 14 -5.04 8.28 7.68
N ALA A 15 -5.45 9.35 6.99
CA ALA A 15 -5.40 10.70 7.54
C ALA A 15 -6.32 10.89 8.76
N MET A 16 -7.44 10.14 8.84
CA MET A 16 -8.30 10.12 10.03
C MET A 16 -7.61 9.50 11.25
N GLU A 17 -6.58 8.67 11.04
CA GLU A 17 -5.77 8.06 12.11
C GLU A 17 -4.45 8.81 12.33
N ASP A 18 -4.33 10.06 11.85
CA ASP A 18 -3.09 10.86 11.88
C ASP A 18 -1.88 10.16 11.19
N MET A 19 -2.16 9.22 10.29
CA MET A 19 -1.15 8.51 9.51
C MET A 19 -1.04 9.10 8.09
N ILE A 20 0.19 9.31 7.63
CA ILE A 20 0.47 9.82 6.28
C ILE A 20 1.15 8.72 5.47
N LEU A 21 0.46 8.26 4.42
CA LEU A 21 1.05 7.35 3.45
C LEU A 21 2.15 8.04 2.66
N THR A 22 3.28 7.36 2.52
CA THR A 22 4.38 7.79 1.67
C THR A 22 4.03 7.64 0.18
N PRO A 23 4.72 8.38 -0.72
CA PRO A 23 4.51 8.22 -2.16
C PRO A 23 4.72 6.77 -2.65
N GLU A 24 5.67 6.04 -2.07
CA GLU A 24 5.95 4.64 -2.41
C GLU A 24 4.80 3.69 -2.03
N GLU A 25 4.19 3.89 -0.86
CA GLU A 25 3.04 3.10 -0.41
C GLU A 25 1.80 3.37 -1.27
N ILE A 26 1.61 4.63 -1.71
CA ILE A 26 0.53 5.00 -2.62
C ILE A 26 0.72 4.31 -3.98
N GLU A 27 1.95 4.28 -4.50
CA GLU A 27 2.26 3.65 -5.77
C GLU A 27 2.07 2.12 -5.71
N ARG A 28 2.59 1.46 -4.67
CA ARG A 28 2.32 0.03 -4.43
C ARG A 28 0.82 -0.24 -4.35
N GLY A 29 0.06 0.60 -3.65
CA GLY A 29 -1.40 0.50 -3.56
C GLY A 29 -2.09 0.59 -4.92
N ARG A 30 -1.61 1.46 -5.83
CA ARG A 30 -2.12 1.57 -7.20
C ARG A 30 -1.87 0.29 -7.99
N MET A 31 -0.64 -0.23 -7.97
CA MET A 31 -0.27 -1.47 -8.66
C MET A 31 -1.09 -2.67 -8.18
N ILE A 32 -1.39 -2.76 -6.88
CA ILE A 32 -2.27 -3.80 -6.31
C ILE A 32 -3.70 -3.67 -6.86
N ILE A 33 -4.27 -2.46 -6.86
CA ILE A 33 -5.64 -2.22 -7.33
C ILE A 33 -5.77 -2.52 -8.83
N GLU A 34 -4.74 -2.21 -9.59
CA GLU A 34 -4.64 -2.46 -11.04
C GLU A 34 -4.26 -3.91 -11.38
N ARG A 35 -4.00 -4.74 -10.36
CA ARG A 35 -3.61 -6.16 -10.46
C ARG A 35 -2.28 -6.39 -11.19
N GLU A 36 -1.39 -5.41 -11.14
CA GLU A 36 -0.03 -5.54 -11.66
C GLU A 36 0.87 -6.32 -10.70
N ILE A 37 0.57 -6.27 -9.40
CA ILE A 37 1.25 -7.03 -8.34
C ILE A 37 0.24 -7.63 -7.36
N ASP A 38 0.59 -8.76 -6.75
CA ASP A 38 -0.24 -9.39 -5.73
C ASP A 38 0.05 -8.84 -4.33
N VAL A 39 -0.98 -8.79 -3.48
CA VAL A 39 -0.85 -8.36 -2.08
C VAL A 39 0.07 -9.31 -1.31
N GLU A 40 0.00 -10.61 -1.58
CA GLU A 40 0.83 -11.61 -0.91
C GLU A 40 2.32 -11.40 -1.17
N ASP A 41 2.68 -11.01 -2.40
CA ASP A 41 4.06 -10.73 -2.78
C ASP A 41 4.59 -9.49 -2.05
N VAL A 42 3.79 -8.43 -1.96
CA VAL A 42 4.14 -7.22 -1.21
C VAL A 42 4.31 -7.51 0.29
N VAL A 43 3.39 -8.28 0.89
CA VAL A 43 3.48 -8.67 2.30
C VAL A 43 4.72 -9.53 2.55
N ARG A 44 5.04 -10.46 1.64
CA ARG A 44 6.24 -11.30 1.73
C ARG A 44 7.52 -10.48 1.63
N GLU A 45 7.59 -9.52 0.70
CA GLU A 45 8.73 -8.61 0.55
C GLU A 45 8.97 -7.83 1.85
N ILE A 46 7.93 -7.18 2.37
CA ILE A 46 8.01 -6.39 3.60
C ILE A 46 8.45 -7.29 4.76
N THR A 47 7.81 -8.44 4.94
CA THR A 47 8.12 -9.39 6.03
C THR A 47 9.58 -9.86 5.95
N SER A 48 10.09 -10.17 4.75
CA SER A 48 11.47 -10.62 4.56
C SER A 48 12.49 -9.59 5.03
N ARG A 49 12.21 -8.28 4.84
CA ARG A 49 13.09 -7.19 5.28
C ARG A 49 13.18 -7.10 6.80
N TYR A 50 12.10 -7.42 7.52
CA TYR A 50 12.07 -7.39 8.98
C TYR A 50 12.60 -8.69 9.62
N VAL A 51 12.45 -9.84 8.95
CA VAL A 51 12.94 -11.14 9.46
C VAL A 51 14.45 -11.34 9.23
N SER A 52 15.03 -10.77 8.18
CA SER A 52 16.48 -10.86 7.90
C SER A 52 17.38 -10.08 8.87
N VAL A 53 16.83 -9.42 9.88
CA VAL A 53 17.59 -8.64 10.88
C VAL A 53 17.76 -9.38 12.22
N GLY A 54 17.40 -10.67 12.29
CA GLY A 54 17.52 -11.54 13.48
C GLY A 54 18.71 -12.48 13.44
#